data_AF-A0A922MY09-F1
#
_entry.id   AF-A0A922MY09-F1
#
_cell.length_a   1.000
_cell.length_b   1.000
_cell.length_c   1.000
_cell.angle_alpha   90.00
_cell.angle_beta   90.00
_cell.angle_gamma   90.00
#
_symmetry.space_group_name_H-M   'P 1'
#
loop_
_entity.id
_entity.type
_entity.pdbx_description
1 polymer ?
#
loop_
_entity_poly.entity_id
_entity_poly.type
_entity_poly.pdbx_seq_one_letter_code
_entity_poly.pdbx_strand_id
1 'polypeptide(L)'
;MDVKYLLNPRAVWQEVSLAPATFVRSLARKLGADAEEQQPRKEEELLRSIIQPLEMEISALKSKLRETDAQLQDAMAVFFHMNMSIKINGINATVSLSIMFITQLQKAKATAAAAPSGDAKPEAESSRQCDMCVNYEKQLVLEQTKAEQARDRANMKELALKQAERQAAAQQLDALQAAVRAAQAALQRHHQQADEASQRALQLVTELTVDRETLQKKLDSLERDNAMLIGQYTKKAAEMQNEVIDLPDNVEELQMHTLRLREQLIFCQLGREEAAAAERDLRAQLLDHGELFHRQEAELATLRAQLKEALEEVDRLQTEQAQMKELGDKLRQSSELAEQLLEDKRRLQADLQDVRQRVSVLQQELDNSEKVQQDFVRLSQSLQVQLQRIREADTEVRWQHEDDVHDCPACHTHLPNNKKKMHCRHCGRIFCSTCVSHSVPAGPRGAPARVCSVCRTLLQPHAAPYFSTDPPRSPD
;
A
#
# COMPACT_ATOMS: atom_id res chain seq x y z
N MET A 1 -75.46 -38.21 10.87
CA MET A 1 -75.22 -37.76 9.49
C MET A 1 -76.29 -36.73 9.15
N ASP A 2 -75.84 -35.50 8.97
CA ASP A 2 -76.30 -34.49 8.01
C ASP A 2 -77.78 -34.07 7.84
N VAL A 3 -77.99 -32.77 8.14
CA VAL A 3 -78.31 -31.67 7.19
C VAL A 3 -79.75 -31.12 7.12
N LYS A 4 -79.79 -29.79 7.34
CA LYS A 4 -80.75 -28.73 6.91
C LYS A 4 -82.13 -28.70 7.54
N TYR A 5 -82.39 -27.65 8.31
CA TYR A 5 -83.31 -26.52 8.04
C TYR A 5 -83.32 -25.62 9.29
N LEU A 6 -83.40 -24.29 9.13
CA LEU A 6 -83.72 -23.19 10.07
C LEU A 6 -82.85 -21.96 9.69
N LEU A 7 -83.22 -21.17 8.69
CA LEU A 7 -84.12 -19.99 8.75
C LEU A 7 -83.72 -18.92 9.79
N ASN A 8 -82.75 -18.10 9.40
CA ASN A 8 -82.77 -16.62 9.34
C ASN A 8 -83.34 -15.81 10.53
N PRO A 9 -82.49 -15.23 11.41
CA PRO A 9 -82.91 -14.27 12.43
C PRO A 9 -82.68 -12.84 11.91
N ARG A 10 -83.61 -12.29 11.14
CA ARG A 10 -83.56 -10.87 10.71
C ARG A 10 -84.87 -10.11 10.93
N ALA A 11 -85.58 -10.45 12.00
CA ALA A 11 -86.90 -9.90 12.29
C ALA A 11 -87.05 -9.43 13.74
N VAL A 12 -86.20 -8.50 14.22
CA VAL A 12 -86.54 -7.65 15.37
C VAL A 12 -85.76 -6.33 15.27
N TRP A 13 -86.22 -5.37 14.47
CA TRP A 13 -85.92 -3.93 14.66
C TRP A 13 -87.09 -3.14 14.09
N GLN A 14 -88.00 -2.75 14.98
CA GLN A 14 -89.11 -1.86 14.69
C GLN A 14 -88.90 -0.59 15.51
N GLU A 15 -88.02 0.29 15.01
CA GLU A 15 -87.90 1.66 15.52
C GLU A 15 -88.87 2.58 14.77
N VAL A 16 -89.58 3.38 15.55
CA VAL A 16 -90.44 4.47 15.12
C VAL A 16 -89.55 5.60 14.57
N SER A 17 -89.56 5.83 13.26
CA SER A 17 -88.89 6.97 12.62
C SER A 17 -89.89 7.79 11.80
N LEU A 18 -89.95 9.09 12.05
CA LEU A 18 -90.93 10.06 11.50
C LEU A 18 -90.59 10.57 10.08
N ALA A 19 -89.91 9.80 9.24
CA ALA A 19 -89.61 10.17 7.85
C ALA A 19 -90.22 9.17 6.84
N PRO A 20 -90.75 9.62 5.67
CA PRO A 20 -91.41 8.72 4.71
C PRO A 20 -90.47 7.63 4.19
N ALA A 21 -90.81 6.37 4.48
CA ALA A 21 -89.99 5.18 4.26
C ALA A 21 -89.61 4.87 2.80
N THR A 22 -90.18 5.59 1.83
CA THR A 22 -89.90 5.40 0.40
C THR A 22 -88.64 6.14 -0.07
N PHE A 23 -88.28 7.25 0.57
CA PHE A 23 -87.10 8.04 0.19
C PHE A 23 -85.79 7.40 0.67
N VAL A 24 -85.76 6.89 1.90
CA VAL A 24 -84.57 6.25 2.50
C VAL A 24 -84.21 4.94 1.81
N ARG A 25 -85.21 4.13 1.40
CA ARG A 25 -84.95 2.87 0.66
C ARG A 25 -84.44 3.09 -0.77
N SER A 26 -84.88 4.18 -1.41
CA SER A 26 -84.41 4.58 -2.74
C SER A 26 -82.97 5.09 -2.68
N LEU A 27 -82.65 5.90 -1.66
CA LEU A 27 -81.30 6.44 -1.44
C LEU A 27 -80.29 5.35 -1.03
N ALA A 28 -80.69 4.42 -0.15
CA ALA A 28 -79.85 3.29 0.25
C ALA A 28 -79.58 2.30 -0.90
N ARG A 29 -80.54 2.07 -1.81
CA ARG A 29 -80.29 1.26 -3.02
C ARG A 29 -79.38 1.95 -4.03
N LYS A 30 -79.47 3.27 -4.18
CA LYS A 30 -78.60 4.04 -5.09
C LYS A 30 -77.18 4.26 -4.55
N LEU A 31 -76.99 4.21 -3.23
CA LEU A 31 -75.66 4.37 -2.61
C LEU A 31 -74.97 3.03 -2.31
N GLY A 32 -75.73 1.94 -2.11
CA GLY A 32 -75.16 0.63 -1.76
C GLY A 32 -74.89 -0.32 -2.95
N ALA A 33 -75.61 -0.19 -4.06
CA ALA A 33 -75.54 -1.20 -5.13
C ALA A 33 -74.33 -1.07 -6.07
N ASP A 34 -73.78 0.13 -6.27
CA ASP A 34 -72.66 0.35 -7.21
C ASP A 34 -71.29 0.43 -6.53
N ALA A 35 -71.23 0.65 -5.21
CA ALA A 35 -69.97 0.87 -4.48
C ALA A 35 -69.41 -0.41 -3.84
N GLU A 36 -70.22 -1.28 -3.25
CA GLU A 36 -69.71 -2.40 -2.43
C GLU A 36 -69.31 -3.65 -3.21
N GLU A 37 -69.82 -3.87 -4.44
CA GLU A 37 -69.50 -5.10 -5.19
C GLU A 37 -68.29 -4.91 -6.14
N GLN A 38 -67.97 -3.66 -6.51
CA GLN A 38 -66.83 -3.32 -7.36
C GLN A 38 -65.55 -3.03 -6.56
N GLN A 39 -65.65 -2.45 -5.36
CA GLN A 39 -64.48 -2.11 -4.54
C GLN A 39 -63.65 -3.34 -4.11
N PRO A 40 -64.25 -4.41 -3.52
CA PRO A 40 -63.47 -5.56 -3.06
C PRO A 40 -62.89 -6.39 -4.22
N ARG A 41 -63.58 -6.44 -5.38
CA ARG A 41 -63.03 -7.08 -6.59
C ARG A 41 -61.87 -6.30 -7.19
N LYS A 42 -61.94 -4.95 -7.21
CA LYS A 42 -60.84 -4.09 -7.66
C LYS A 42 -59.64 -4.17 -6.72
N GLU A 43 -59.87 -4.25 -5.41
CA GLU A 43 -58.80 -4.43 -4.42
C GLU A 43 -58.14 -5.80 -4.55
N GLU A 44 -58.91 -6.87 -4.76
CA GLU A 44 -58.38 -8.21 -4.98
C GLU A 44 -57.62 -8.34 -6.33
N GLU A 45 -58.07 -7.67 -7.39
CA GLU A 45 -57.35 -7.56 -8.66
C GLU A 45 -56.07 -6.73 -8.55
N LEU A 46 -56.08 -5.62 -7.80
CA LEU A 46 -54.90 -4.81 -7.50
C LEU A 46 -53.87 -5.59 -6.68
N LEU A 47 -54.32 -6.31 -5.65
CA LEU A 47 -53.46 -7.18 -4.85
C LEU A 47 -52.89 -8.32 -5.71
N ARG A 48 -53.68 -8.97 -6.57
CA ARG A 48 -53.18 -9.98 -7.52
C ARG A 48 -52.17 -9.38 -8.51
N SER A 49 -52.40 -8.18 -9.01
CA SER A 49 -51.51 -7.46 -9.92
C SER A 49 -50.14 -7.15 -9.31
N ILE A 50 -50.07 -6.92 -7.99
CA ILE A 50 -48.83 -6.63 -7.27
C ILE A 50 -48.15 -7.92 -6.77
N ILE A 51 -48.93 -8.89 -6.28
CA ILE A 51 -48.42 -10.13 -5.70
C ILE A 51 -47.84 -11.05 -6.79
N GLN A 52 -48.49 -11.17 -7.94
CA GLN A 52 -48.07 -12.10 -8.99
C GLN A 52 -46.67 -11.79 -9.58
N PRO A 53 -46.29 -10.52 -9.85
CA PRO A 53 -44.92 -10.16 -10.21
C PRO A 53 -43.90 -10.47 -9.12
N LEU A 54 -44.25 -10.21 -7.85
CA LEU A 54 -43.38 -10.50 -6.71
C LEU A 54 -43.17 -12.01 -6.53
N GLU A 55 -44.20 -12.83 -6.73
CA GLU A 55 -44.08 -14.30 -6.70
C GLU A 55 -43.22 -14.84 -7.85
N MET A 56 -43.32 -14.21 -9.03
CA MET A 56 -42.45 -14.52 -10.17
C MET A 56 -41.00 -14.14 -9.91
N GLU A 57 -40.74 -12.96 -9.34
CA GLU A 57 -39.38 -12.52 -8.96
C GLU A 57 -38.79 -13.42 -7.87
N ILE A 58 -39.57 -13.77 -6.84
CA ILE A 58 -39.14 -14.70 -5.78
C ILE A 58 -38.84 -16.07 -6.38
N SER A 59 -39.64 -16.55 -7.33
CA SER A 59 -39.39 -17.83 -8.02
C SER A 59 -38.13 -17.78 -8.88
N ALA A 60 -37.90 -16.67 -9.60
CA ALA A 60 -36.69 -16.44 -10.37
C ALA A 60 -35.44 -16.36 -9.47
N LEU A 61 -35.52 -15.65 -8.35
CA LEU A 61 -34.45 -15.56 -7.36
C LEU A 61 -34.16 -16.92 -6.72
N LYS A 62 -35.18 -17.73 -6.39
CA LYS A 62 -35.00 -19.11 -5.91
C LYS A 62 -34.35 -19.99 -6.98
N SER A 63 -34.67 -19.83 -8.26
CA SER A 63 -34.00 -20.56 -9.35
C SER A 63 -32.53 -20.17 -9.44
N LYS A 64 -32.24 -18.87 -9.42
CA LYS A 64 -30.88 -18.33 -9.49
C LYS A 64 -30.04 -18.70 -8.28
N LEU A 65 -30.64 -18.77 -7.10
CA LEU A 65 -29.98 -19.25 -5.89
C LEU A 65 -29.61 -20.74 -6.01
N ARG A 66 -30.51 -21.56 -6.57
CA ARG A 66 -30.21 -22.98 -6.83
C ARG A 66 -29.13 -23.17 -7.89
N GLU A 67 -29.14 -22.36 -8.95
CA GLU A 67 -28.09 -22.38 -9.98
C GLU A 67 -26.73 -21.94 -9.42
N THR A 68 -26.70 -20.89 -8.61
CA THR A 68 -25.45 -20.43 -7.96
C THR A 68 -24.93 -21.44 -6.94
N ASP A 69 -25.82 -22.10 -6.19
CA ASP A 69 -25.44 -23.17 -5.26
C ASP A 69 -24.91 -24.42 -6.00
N ALA A 70 -25.53 -24.79 -7.13
CA ALA A 70 -25.03 -25.85 -8.01
C ALA A 70 -23.65 -25.51 -8.61
N GLN A 71 -23.45 -24.26 -9.08
CA GLN A 71 -22.16 -23.78 -9.56
C GLN A 71 -21.10 -23.78 -8.46
N LEU A 72 -21.48 -23.47 -7.22
CA LEU A 72 -20.58 -23.49 -6.07
C LEU A 72 -20.18 -24.93 -5.72
N GLN A 73 -21.13 -25.88 -5.75
CA GLN A 73 -20.85 -27.30 -5.54
C GLN A 73 -19.96 -27.86 -6.63
N ASP A 74 -20.18 -27.50 -7.90
CA ASP A 74 -19.31 -27.89 -9.02
C ASP A 74 -17.92 -27.28 -8.87
N ALA A 75 -17.81 -26.00 -8.50
CA ALA A 75 -16.53 -25.34 -8.24
C ALA A 75 -15.79 -25.98 -7.05
N MET A 76 -16.50 -26.39 -6.00
CA MET A 76 -15.94 -27.14 -4.87
C MET A 76 -15.49 -28.53 -5.29
N ALA A 77 -16.24 -29.22 -6.15
CA ALA A 77 -15.86 -30.54 -6.67
C ALA A 77 -14.61 -30.44 -7.57
N VAL A 78 -14.54 -29.43 -8.43
CA VAL A 78 -13.35 -29.13 -9.25
C VAL A 78 -12.16 -28.76 -8.37
N PHE A 79 -12.36 -27.93 -7.35
CA PHE A 79 -11.31 -27.57 -6.39
C PHE A 79 -10.82 -28.80 -5.64
N PHE A 80 -11.70 -29.71 -5.21
CA PHE A 80 -11.35 -30.94 -4.53
C PHE A 80 -10.59 -31.91 -5.47
N HIS A 81 -11.02 -32.06 -6.72
CA HIS A 81 -10.32 -32.84 -7.74
C HIS A 81 -8.95 -32.26 -8.09
N MET A 82 -8.84 -30.93 -8.17
CA MET A 82 -7.58 -30.24 -8.44
C MET A 82 -6.62 -30.38 -7.26
N ASN A 83 -7.10 -30.25 -6.01
CA ASN A 83 -6.29 -30.47 -4.81
C ASN A 83 -5.86 -31.93 -4.65
N MET A 84 -6.73 -32.88 -5.01
CA MET A 84 -6.40 -34.31 -5.01
C MET A 84 -5.39 -34.67 -6.12
N SER A 85 -5.50 -34.05 -7.30
CA SER A 85 -4.53 -34.20 -8.39
C SER A 85 -3.18 -33.54 -8.08
N ILE A 86 -3.17 -32.40 -7.38
CA ILE A 86 -1.96 -31.74 -6.89
C ILE A 86 -1.29 -32.59 -5.79
N LYS A 87 -2.05 -33.21 -4.89
CA LYS A 87 -1.50 -34.16 -3.90
C LYS A 87 -0.91 -35.41 -4.54
N ILE A 88 -1.58 -36.02 -5.53
CA ILE A 88 -1.08 -37.22 -6.22
C ILE A 88 0.17 -36.90 -7.06
N ASN A 89 0.18 -35.78 -7.80
CA ASN A 89 1.33 -35.38 -8.61
C ASN A 89 2.51 -34.85 -7.76
N GLY A 90 2.23 -34.19 -6.64
CA GLY A 90 3.24 -33.73 -5.68
C GLY A 90 3.96 -34.88 -4.98
N ILE A 91 3.24 -35.95 -4.62
CA ILE A 91 3.81 -37.17 -4.03
C ILE A 91 4.62 -37.95 -5.08
N ASN A 92 4.15 -38.08 -6.32
CA ASN A 92 4.90 -38.77 -7.39
C ASN A 92 6.19 -38.04 -7.81
N ALA A 93 6.20 -36.69 -7.77
CA ALA A 93 7.39 -35.89 -8.08
C ALA A 93 8.45 -35.93 -6.97
N THR A 94 8.04 -35.93 -5.69
CA THR A 94 8.99 -36.05 -4.56
C THR A 94 9.54 -37.45 -4.39
N VAL A 95 8.75 -38.50 -4.68
CA VAL A 95 9.23 -39.89 -4.68
C VAL A 95 10.19 -40.16 -5.85
N SER A 96 9.98 -39.57 -7.04
CA SER A 96 10.92 -39.72 -8.18
C SER A 96 12.26 -39.00 -7.99
N LEU A 97 12.27 -37.79 -7.41
CA LEU A 97 13.53 -37.09 -7.10
C LEU A 97 14.30 -37.75 -5.94
N SER A 98 13.59 -38.30 -4.95
CA SER A 98 14.23 -38.98 -3.80
C SER A 98 14.83 -40.32 -4.21
N ILE A 99 14.19 -41.08 -5.11
CA ILE A 99 14.73 -42.35 -5.61
C ILE A 99 15.93 -42.12 -6.55
N MET A 100 15.93 -41.10 -7.41
CA MET A 100 17.11 -40.79 -8.24
C MET A 100 18.32 -40.32 -7.42
N PHE A 101 18.10 -39.54 -6.35
CA PHE A 101 19.19 -39.03 -5.51
C PHE A 101 19.80 -40.11 -4.60
N ILE A 102 18.98 -41.03 -4.07
CA ILE A 102 19.46 -42.17 -3.25
C ILE A 102 20.23 -43.19 -4.12
N THR A 103 19.88 -43.36 -5.39
CA THR A 103 20.57 -44.29 -6.30
C THR A 103 21.93 -43.75 -6.80
N GLN A 104 22.10 -42.42 -6.87
CA GLN A 104 23.38 -41.78 -7.26
C GLN A 104 24.40 -41.72 -6.10
N LEU A 105 23.94 -41.58 -4.86
CA LEU A 105 24.82 -41.53 -3.68
C LEU A 105 25.42 -42.89 -3.27
N GLN A 106 24.83 -44.02 -3.71
CA GLN A 106 25.41 -45.35 -3.48
C GLN A 106 26.49 -45.74 -4.51
N LYS A 107 26.54 -45.10 -5.69
CA LYS A 107 27.61 -45.33 -6.69
C LYS A 107 28.90 -44.53 -6.45
N ALA A 108 28.82 -43.41 -5.71
CA ALA A 108 29.98 -42.56 -5.42
C ALA A 108 30.81 -42.99 -4.20
N LYS A 109 30.36 -44.01 -3.44
CA LYS A 109 31.04 -44.50 -2.21
C LYS A 109 31.76 -45.84 -2.37
N ALA A 110 31.84 -46.38 -3.59
CA ALA A 110 32.44 -47.69 -3.89
C ALA A 110 33.73 -47.64 -4.72
N THR A 111 34.32 -46.47 -5.00
CA THR A 111 35.55 -46.34 -5.82
C THR A 111 36.63 -45.45 -5.20
N ALA A 112 36.74 -45.43 -3.88
CA ALA A 112 37.83 -44.76 -3.17
C ALA A 112 38.35 -45.64 -2.02
N ALA A 113 38.91 -46.80 -2.36
CA ALA A 113 39.70 -47.63 -1.45
C ALA A 113 40.60 -48.58 -2.25
N ALA A 114 41.73 -48.08 -2.76
CA ALA A 114 42.93 -48.85 -3.07
C ALA A 114 44.10 -47.89 -3.34
N ALA A 115 44.91 -47.64 -2.33
CA ALA A 115 46.32 -47.29 -2.56
C ALA A 115 47.07 -48.55 -3.02
N PRO A 116 48.22 -48.41 -3.70
CA PRO A 116 49.42 -48.61 -2.92
C PRO A 116 50.54 -47.59 -3.18
N SER A 117 51.34 -47.47 -2.12
CA SER A 117 52.62 -46.78 -1.98
C SER A 117 53.68 -47.20 -3.01
N GLY A 118 54.46 -46.22 -3.49
CA GLY A 118 55.73 -46.45 -4.18
C GLY A 118 56.62 -45.21 -4.07
N ASP A 119 57.70 -45.34 -3.31
CA ASP A 119 58.84 -44.41 -3.26
C ASP A 119 59.51 -44.25 -4.63
N ALA A 120 59.78 -43.01 -5.05
CA ALA A 120 60.84 -42.71 -6.03
C ALA A 120 61.30 -41.25 -5.97
N LYS A 121 62.63 -41.09 -5.98
CA LYS A 121 63.46 -39.87 -6.04
C LYS A 121 63.04 -38.84 -7.10
N PRO A 122 63.42 -37.55 -6.95
CA PRO A 122 63.31 -36.58 -8.04
C PRO A 122 64.51 -36.72 -8.98
N GLU A 123 64.27 -37.08 -10.24
CA GLU A 123 65.17 -36.81 -11.35
C GLU A 123 64.62 -35.63 -12.16
N ALA A 124 65.49 -34.67 -12.44
CA ALA A 124 65.19 -33.51 -13.26
C ALA A 124 65.25 -33.90 -14.74
N GLU A 125 64.12 -33.82 -15.45
CA GLU A 125 64.06 -34.10 -16.88
C GLU A 125 63.56 -32.87 -17.66
N SER A 126 64.42 -32.38 -18.54
CA SER A 126 64.22 -31.22 -19.40
C SER A 126 63.28 -31.57 -20.56
N SER A 127 62.00 -31.21 -20.44
CA SER A 127 61.04 -31.29 -21.55
C SER A 127 61.14 -30.05 -22.44
N ARG A 128 61.65 -30.21 -23.67
CA ARG A 128 61.53 -29.20 -24.73
C ARG A 128 60.06 -29.10 -25.17
N GLN A 129 59.35 -28.06 -24.74
CA GLN A 129 57.98 -27.77 -25.18
C GLN A 129 57.94 -27.22 -26.62
N CYS A 130 56.96 -27.67 -27.40
CA CYS A 130 56.73 -27.24 -28.78
C CYS A 130 55.92 -25.92 -28.81
N ASP A 131 56.49 -24.85 -29.38
CA ASP A 131 55.87 -23.50 -29.40
C ASP A 131 54.49 -23.44 -30.08
N MET A 132 54.25 -24.27 -31.10
CA MET A 132 52.94 -24.38 -31.75
C MET A 132 51.89 -24.98 -30.82
N CYS A 133 52.27 -25.99 -30.03
CA CYS A 133 51.38 -26.60 -29.04
C CYS A 133 51.06 -25.61 -27.91
N VAL A 134 52.04 -24.82 -27.46
CA VAL A 134 51.86 -23.78 -26.43
C VAL A 134 50.91 -22.67 -26.91
N ASN A 135 50.96 -22.28 -28.18
CA ASN A 135 50.06 -21.27 -28.72
C ASN A 135 48.61 -21.79 -28.88
N TYR A 136 48.42 -23.00 -29.39
CA TYR A 136 47.09 -23.63 -29.44
C TYR A 136 46.51 -23.89 -28.05
N GLU A 137 47.35 -24.28 -27.09
CA GLU A 137 46.95 -24.42 -25.69
C GLU A 137 46.51 -23.06 -25.11
N LYS A 138 47.27 -21.99 -25.37
CA LYS A 138 46.89 -20.63 -24.95
C LYS A 138 45.58 -20.16 -25.59
N GLN A 139 45.36 -20.44 -26.87
CA GLN A 139 44.13 -20.05 -27.57
C GLN A 139 42.93 -20.90 -27.12
N LEU A 140 43.13 -22.20 -26.87
CA LEU A 140 42.11 -23.08 -26.31
C LEU A 140 41.70 -22.65 -24.91
N VAL A 141 42.65 -22.29 -24.05
CA VAL A 141 42.39 -21.72 -22.71
C VAL A 141 41.62 -20.39 -22.81
N LEU A 142 41.94 -19.55 -23.80
CA LEU A 142 41.23 -18.29 -24.03
C LEU A 142 39.77 -18.50 -24.46
N GLU A 143 39.50 -19.49 -25.32
CA GLU A 143 38.12 -19.83 -25.71
C GLU A 143 37.36 -20.56 -24.59
N GLN A 144 38.03 -21.42 -23.81
CA GLN A 144 37.45 -22.05 -22.60
C GLN A 144 37.05 -21.00 -21.56
N THR A 145 37.90 -20.02 -21.29
CA THR A 145 37.59 -18.93 -20.35
C THR A 145 36.46 -18.02 -20.86
N LYS A 146 36.38 -17.74 -22.17
CA LYS A 146 35.22 -17.04 -22.75
C LYS A 146 33.93 -17.84 -22.62
N ALA A 147 33.98 -19.15 -22.85
CA ALA A 147 32.83 -20.04 -22.72
C ALA A 147 32.37 -20.14 -21.25
N GLU A 148 33.30 -20.20 -20.30
CA GLU A 148 33.02 -20.14 -18.86
C GLU A 148 32.38 -18.80 -18.47
N GLN A 149 32.94 -17.67 -18.91
CA GLN A 149 32.35 -16.35 -18.67
C GLN A 149 30.94 -16.21 -19.28
N ALA A 150 30.71 -16.77 -20.47
CA ALA A 150 29.39 -16.77 -21.09
C ALA A 150 28.40 -17.64 -20.29
N ARG A 151 28.85 -18.80 -19.80
CA ARG A 151 28.07 -19.69 -18.93
C ARG A 151 27.73 -19.02 -17.61
N ASP A 152 28.67 -18.33 -16.98
CA ASP A 152 28.44 -17.59 -15.74
C ASP A 152 27.45 -16.44 -15.94
N ARG A 153 27.55 -15.71 -17.05
CA ARG A 153 26.56 -14.68 -17.42
C ARG A 153 25.17 -15.28 -17.65
N ALA A 154 25.08 -16.44 -18.29
CA ALA A 154 23.80 -17.13 -18.51
C ALA A 154 23.20 -17.59 -17.17
N ASN A 155 24.00 -18.21 -16.29
CA ASN A 155 23.59 -18.61 -14.95
C ASN A 155 23.10 -17.42 -14.11
N MET A 156 23.80 -16.28 -14.18
CA MET A 156 23.39 -15.06 -13.48
C MET A 156 22.06 -14.51 -13.99
N LYS A 157 21.83 -14.51 -15.32
CA LYS A 157 20.55 -14.10 -15.91
C LYS A 157 19.42 -15.07 -15.56
N GLU A 158 19.68 -16.37 -15.56
CA GLU A 158 18.70 -17.38 -15.16
C GLU A 158 18.31 -17.24 -13.68
N LEU A 159 19.29 -16.97 -12.81
CA LEU A 159 19.03 -16.68 -11.40
C LEU A 159 18.20 -15.41 -11.23
N ALA A 160 18.52 -14.34 -11.96
CA ALA A 160 17.77 -13.09 -11.94
C ALA A 160 16.32 -13.28 -12.43
N LEU A 161 16.10 -14.06 -13.49
CA LEU A 161 14.77 -14.38 -14.00
C LEU A 161 13.96 -15.18 -12.95
N LYS A 162 14.55 -16.21 -12.36
CA LYS A 162 13.93 -16.99 -11.29
C LYS A 162 13.59 -16.15 -10.07
N GLN A 163 14.43 -15.17 -9.72
CA GLN A 163 14.14 -14.22 -8.64
C GLN A 163 12.98 -13.28 -9.01
N ALA A 164 12.95 -12.75 -10.24
CA ALA A 164 11.86 -11.89 -10.71
C ALA A 164 10.51 -12.63 -10.77
N GLU A 165 10.48 -13.87 -11.26
CA GLU A 165 9.28 -14.71 -11.28
C GLU A 165 8.77 -15.00 -9.86
N ARG A 166 9.67 -15.30 -8.92
CA ARG A 166 9.31 -15.48 -7.50
C ARG A 166 8.75 -14.20 -6.88
N GLN A 167 9.33 -13.05 -7.20
CA GLN A 167 8.84 -11.76 -6.72
C GLN A 167 7.44 -11.44 -7.28
N ALA A 168 7.21 -11.67 -8.57
CA ALA A 168 5.91 -11.47 -9.20
C ALA A 168 4.85 -12.42 -8.62
N ALA A 169 5.19 -13.69 -8.40
CA ALA A 169 4.30 -14.65 -7.76
C ALA A 169 3.98 -14.26 -6.30
N ALA A 170 4.96 -13.73 -5.55
CA ALA A 170 4.74 -13.23 -4.20
C ALA A 170 3.79 -12.03 -4.18
N GLN A 171 3.98 -11.06 -5.08
CA GLN A 171 3.08 -9.91 -5.22
C GLN A 171 1.64 -10.32 -5.58
N GLN A 172 1.47 -11.29 -6.48
CA GLN A 172 0.16 -11.83 -6.82
C GLN A 172 -0.50 -12.54 -5.62
N LEU A 173 0.28 -13.30 -4.84
CA LEU A 173 -0.21 -13.95 -3.63
C LEU A 173 -0.68 -12.90 -2.61
N ASP A 174 0.10 -11.84 -2.39
CA ASP A 174 -0.24 -10.76 -1.46
C ASP A 174 -1.52 -10.03 -1.90
N ALA A 175 -1.66 -9.76 -3.21
CA ALA A 175 -2.86 -9.16 -3.78
C ALA A 175 -4.10 -10.05 -3.58
N LEU A 176 -3.99 -11.36 -3.84
CA LEU A 176 -5.08 -12.31 -3.62
C LEU A 176 -5.43 -12.42 -2.12
N GLN A 177 -4.44 -12.45 -1.23
CA GLN A 177 -4.67 -12.45 0.20
C GLN A 177 -5.35 -11.16 0.68
N ALA A 178 -5.01 -10.01 0.10
CA ALA A 178 -5.69 -8.76 0.39
C ALA A 178 -7.15 -8.79 -0.10
N ALA A 179 -7.39 -9.30 -1.31
CA ALA A 179 -8.74 -9.45 -1.86
C ALA A 179 -9.62 -10.40 -1.03
N VAL A 180 -9.09 -11.55 -0.60
CA VAL A 180 -9.81 -12.48 0.28
C VAL A 180 -10.14 -11.83 1.62
N ARG A 181 -9.18 -11.11 2.23
CA ARG A 181 -9.44 -10.38 3.49
C ARG A 181 -10.52 -9.32 3.32
N ALA A 182 -10.51 -8.58 2.22
CA ALA A 182 -11.55 -7.60 1.91
C ALA A 182 -12.93 -8.24 1.71
N ALA A 183 -13.00 -9.36 0.98
CA ALA A 183 -14.23 -10.12 0.77
C ALA A 183 -14.79 -10.69 2.08
N GLN A 184 -13.92 -11.23 2.96
CA GLN A 184 -14.30 -11.70 4.28
C GLN A 184 -14.87 -10.57 5.15
N ALA A 185 -14.23 -9.40 5.15
CA ALA A 185 -14.74 -8.24 5.88
C ALA A 185 -16.06 -7.71 5.31
N ALA A 186 -16.27 -7.78 3.99
CA ALA A 186 -17.55 -7.43 3.37
C ALA A 186 -18.65 -8.43 3.76
N LEU A 187 -18.35 -9.73 3.73
CA LEU A 187 -19.29 -10.77 4.12
C LEU A 187 -19.69 -10.65 5.61
N GLN A 188 -18.73 -10.38 6.50
CA GLN A 188 -19.00 -10.14 7.91
C GLN A 188 -19.92 -8.94 8.12
N ARG A 189 -19.69 -7.84 7.40
CA ARG A 189 -20.57 -6.66 7.46
C ARG A 189 -21.98 -6.97 6.98
N HIS A 190 -22.13 -7.69 5.86
CA HIS A 190 -23.46 -8.08 5.37
C HIS A 190 -24.17 -9.04 6.33
N HIS A 191 -23.44 -9.96 6.96
CA HIS A 191 -24.00 -10.85 7.97
C HIS A 191 -24.52 -10.07 9.18
N GLN A 192 -23.72 -9.14 9.71
CA GLN A 192 -24.12 -8.25 10.81
C GLN A 192 -25.36 -7.42 10.44
N GLN A 193 -25.41 -6.85 9.24
CA GLN A 193 -26.57 -6.10 8.76
C GLN A 193 -27.84 -6.97 8.66
N ALA A 194 -27.69 -8.22 8.20
CA ALA A 194 -28.81 -9.16 8.11
C ALA A 194 -29.31 -9.58 9.51
N ASP A 195 -28.40 -9.82 10.45
CA ASP A 195 -28.74 -10.16 11.84
C ASP A 195 -29.46 -8.99 12.52
N GLU A 196 -28.96 -7.76 12.38
CA GLU A 196 -29.63 -6.56 12.89
C GLU A 196 -31.01 -6.36 12.26
N ALA A 197 -31.15 -6.58 10.95
CA ALA A 197 -32.44 -6.49 10.27
C ALA A 197 -33.43 -7.55 10.78
N SER A 198 -32.95 -8.78 11.02
CA SER A 198 -33.75 -9.87 11.59
C SER A 198 -34.20 -9.55 13.01
N GLN A 199 -33.31 -9.02 13.84
CA GLN A 199 -33.64 -8.59 15.21
C GLN A 199 -34.67 -7.47 15.22
N ARG A 200 -34.53 -6.45 14.36
CA ARG A 200 -35.53 -5.38 14.21
C ARG A 200 -36.89 -5.92 13.76
N ALA A 201 -36.91 -6.84 12.80
CA ALA A 201 -38.15 -7.47 12.36
C ALA A 201 -38.81 -8.28 13.49
N LEU A 202 -38.03 -9.02 14.27
CA LEU A 202 -38.54 -9.79 15.40
C LEU A 202 -39.11 -8.89 16.51
N GLN A 203 -38.43 -7.78 16.82
CA GLN A 203 -38.92 -6.78 17.77
C GLN A 203 -40.26 -6.21 17.30
N LEU A 204 -40.36 -5.78 16.04
CA LEU A 204 -41.60 -5.25 15.48
C LEU A 204 -42.75 -6.26 15.53
N VAL A 205 -42.49 -7.52 15.17
CA VAL A 205 -43.51 -8.58 15.25
C VAL A 205 -43.94 -8.82 16.70
N THR A 206 -43.02 -8.75 17.66
CA THR A 206 -43.32 -8.91 19.08
C THR A 206 -44.19 -7.77 19.60
N GLU A 207 -43.82 -6.53 19.30
CA GLU A 207 -44.60 -5.33 19.65
C GLU A 207 -46.02 -5.40 19.06
N LEU A 208 -46.14 -5.67 17.75
CA LEU A 208 -47.44 -5.81 17.09
C LEU A 208 -48.27 -6.96 17.67
N THR A 209 -47.64 -8.04 18.12
CA THR A 209 -48.35 -9.17 18.76
C THR A 209 -48.90 -8.74 20.12
N VAL A 210 -48.11 -8.04 20.93
CA VAL A 210 -48.53 -7.51 22.24
C VAL A 210 -49.66 -6.49 22.07
N ASP A 211 -49.54 -5.59 21.09
CA ASP A 211 -50.57 -4.59 20.81
C ASP A 211 -51.87 -5.25 20.37
N ARG A 212 -51.80 -6.23 19.45
CA ARG A 212 -52.97 -7.00 19.01
C ARG A 212 -53.65 -7.69 20.20
N GLU A 213 -52.90 -8.37 21.07
CA GLU A 213 -53.46 -9.03 22.24
C GLU A 213 -54.08 -8.05 23.24
N THR A 214 -53.46 -6.89 23.42
CA THR A 214 -53.96 -5.83 24.29
C THR A 214 -55.27 -5.24 23.75
N LEU A 215 -55.33 -4.99 22.44
CA LEU A 215 -56.54 -4.53 21.77
C LEU A 215 -57.64 -5.59 21.81
N GLN A 216 -57.32 -6.87 21.60
CA GLN A 216 -58.29 -7.96 21.70
C GLN A 216 -58.89 -8.03 23.11
N LYS A 217 -58.06 -7.96 24.17
CA LYS A 217 -58.56 -7.94 25.56
C LYS A 217 -59.49 -6.76 25.84
N LYS A 218 -59.17 -5.57 25.31
CA LYS A 218 -60.02 -4.39 25.43
C LYS A 218 -61.35 -4.59 24.70
N LEU A 219 -61.31 -5.13 23.48
CA LEU A 219 -62.52 -5.43 22.71
C LEU A 219 -63.40 -6.43 23.45
N ASP A 220 -62.84 -7.55 23.92
CA ASP A 220 -63.58 -8.57 24.67
C ASP A 220 -64.19 -8.01 25.97
N SER A 221 -63.52 -7.04 26.61
CA SER A 221 -64.09 -6.34 27.78
C SER A 221 -65.27 -5.47 27.39
N LEU A 222 -65.11 -4.64 26.35
CA LEU A 222 -66.17 -3.77 25.87
C LEU A 222 -67.39 -4.56 25.38
N GLU A 223 -67.17 -5.70 24.72
CA GLU A 223 -68.24 -6.59 24.29
C GLU A 223 -68.99 -7.20 25.49
N ARG A 224 -68.27 -7.65 26.53
CA ARG A 224 -68.90 -8.14 27.77
C ARG A 224 -69.69 -7.04 28.49
N ASP A 225 -69.13 -5.85 28.61
CA ASP A 225 -69.77 -4.73 29.28
C ASP A 225 -71.03 -4.29 28.50
N ASN A 226 -70.95 -4.24 27.17
CA ASN A 226 -72.09 -3.91 26.32
C ASN A 226 -73.19 -4.99 26.39
N ALA A 227 -72.83 -6.28 26.36
CA ALA A 227 -73.78 -7.38 26.55
C ALA A 227 -74.45 -7.33 27.93
N MET A 228 -73.69 -7.00 28.99
CA MET A 228 -74.23 -6.81 30.33
C MET A 228 -75.22 -5.63 30.37
N LEU A 229 -74.85 -4.48 29.80
CA LEU A 229 -75.69 -3.29 29.77
C LEU A 229 -76.97 -3.51 28.95
N ILE A 230 -76.87 -4.14 27.78
CA ILE A 230 -78.03 -4.53 26.97
C ILE A 230 -78.90 -5.51 27.75
N GLY A 231 -78.31 -6.50 28.43
CA GLY A 231 -79.03 -7.45 29.28
C GLY A 231 -79.78 -6.77 30.43
N GLN A 232 -79.13 -5.82 31.12
CA GLN A 232 -79.76 -5.04 32.18
C GLN A 232 -80.90 -4.17 31.64
N TYR A 233 -80.67 -3.48 30.52
CA TYR A 233 -81.68 -2.65 29.87
C TYR A 233 -82.89 -3.47 29.43
N THR A 234 -82.68 -4.58 28.72
CA THR A 234 -83.75 -5.47 28.23
C THR A 234 -84.52 -6.10 29.38
N LYS A 235 -83.84 -6.56 30.44
CA LYS A 235 -84.50 -7.06 31.65
C LYS A 235 -85.36 -5.99 32.30
N LYS A 236 -84.83 -4.78 32.50
CA LYS A 236 -85.59 -3.68 33.13
C LYS A 236 -86.75 -3.20 32.27
N ALA A 237 -86.57 -3.15 30.95
CA ALA A 237 -87.64 -2.84 30.01
C ALA A 237 -88.76 -3.89 30.03
N ALA A 238 -88.40 -5.18 30.08
CA ALA A 238 -89.38 -6.27 30.18
C ALA A 238 -90.10 -6.29 31.54
N GLU A 239 -89.40 -6.00 32.64
CA GLU A 239 -90.02 -5.82 33.96
C GLU A 239 -91.07 -4.69 33.90
N MET A 240 -90.70 -3.51 33.40
CA MET A 240 -91.62 -2.37 33.28
C MET A 240 -92.78 -2.63 32.30
N GLN A 241 -92.56 -3.41 31.24
CA GLN A 241 -93.61 -3.72 30.26
C GLN A 241 -94.61 -4.76 30.77
N ASN A 242 -94.16 -5.72 31.59
CA ASN A 242 -95.00 -6.77 32.17
C ASN A 242 -95.61 -6.40 33.53
N GLU A 243 -95.32 -5.21 34.05
CA GLU A 243 -96.03 -4.66 35.21
C GLU A 243 -97.52 -4.58 34.90
N VAL A 244 -98.32 -5.22 35.75
CA VAL A 244 -99.78 -5.19 35.64
C VAL A 244 -100.22 -3.75 35.93
N ILE A 245 -100.95 -3.14 34.99
CA ILE A 245 -101.55 -1.82 35.19
C ILE A 245 -102.70 -1.98 36.19
N ASP A 246 -102.37 -1.85 37.47
CA ASP A 246 -103.33 -1.83 38.57
C ASP A 246 -103.76 -0.38 38.81
N LEU A 247 -104.93 -0.03 38.26
CA LEU A 247 -105.48 1.31 38.38
C LEU A 247 -106.47 1.32 39.54
N PRO A 248 -106.24 2.11 40.62
CA PRO A 248 -107.12 2.07 41.78
C PRO A 248 -108.56 2.47 41.48
N ASP A 249 -109.51 1.74 42.05
CA ASP A 249 -110.96 1.91 41.80
C ASP A 249 -111.61 2.99 42.70
N ASN A 250 -110.86 3.55 43.66
CA ASN A 250 -111.34 4.61 44.54
C ASN A 250 -110.38 5.82 44.59
N VAL A 251 -110.95 6.98 44.91
CA VAL A 251 -110.25 8.28 44.86
C VAL A 251 -109.09 8.35 45.85
N GLU A 252 -109.21 7.74 47.03
CA GLU A 252 -108.17 7.76 48.06
C GLU A 252 -106.92 6.97 47.62
N GLU A 253 -107.11 5.76 47.09
CA GLU A 253 -106.02 4.95 46.54
C GLU A 253 -105.39 5.59 45.29
N LEU A 254 -106.18 6.25 44.44
CA LEU A 254 -105.68 6.98 43.28
C LEU A 254 -104.80 8.18 43.71
N GLN A 255 -105.21 8.92 44.74
CA GLN A 255 -104.41 9.99 45.32
C GLN A 255 -103.10 9.46 45.89
N MET A 256 -103.15 8.34 46.61
CA MET A 256 -101.96 7.66 47.16
C MET A 256 -101.01 7.18 46.05
N HIS A 257 -101.54 6.59 44.98
CA HIS A 257 -100.76 6.15 43.82
C HIS A 257 -100.11 7.34 43.09
N THR A 258 -100.84 8.46 42.95
CA THR A 258 -100.32 9.69 42.35
C THR A 258 -99.18 10.30 43.19
N LEU A 259 -99.31 10.29 44.52
CA LEU A 259 -98.24 10.74 45.42
C LEU A 259 -97.00 9.86 45.31
N ARG A 260 -97.18 8.53 45.24
CA ARG A 260 -96.08 7.58 45.06
C ARG A 260 -95.35 7.76 43.73
N LEU A 261 -96.07 7.95 42.63
CA LEU A 261 -95.46 8.27 41.32
C LEU A 261 -94.71 9.60 41.35
N ARG A 262 -95.26 10.60 42.06
CA ARG A 262 -94.59 11.91 42.21
C ARG A 262 -93.31 11.79 43.04
N GLU A 263 -93.32 10.99 44.09
CA GLU A 263 -92.13 10.66 44.88
C GLU A 263 -91.07 9.91 44.04
N GLN A 264 -91.46 8.88 43.29
CA GLN A 264 -90.56 8.18 42.36
C GLN A 264 -89.96 9.11 41.29
N LEU A 265 -90.77 10.04 40.77
CA LEU A 265 -90.32 11.03 39.79
C LEU A 265 -89.31 12.01 40.39
N ILE A 266 -89.51 12.42 41.65
CA ILE A 266 -88.53 13.22 42.40
C ILE A 266 -87.23 12.43 42.58
N PHE A 267 -87.28 11.15 42.98
CA PHE A 267 -86.07 10.32 43.12
C PHE A 267 -85.30 10.18 41.80
N CYS A 268 -85.99 9.91 40.69
CA CYS A 268 -85.37 9.82 39.37
C CYS A 268 -84.75 11.17 38.93
N GLN A 269 -85.40 12.29 39.24
CA GLN A 269 -84.88 13.62 38.94
C GLN A 269 -83.60 13.93 39.74
N LEU A 270 -83.60 13.65 41.05
CA LEU A 270 -82.42 13.83 41.90
C LEU A 270 -81.26 12.95 41.43
N GLY A 271 -81.50 11.67 41.13
CA GLY A 271 -80.48 10.77 40.60
C GLY A 271 -79.92 11.23 39.25
N ARG A 272 -80.76 11.80 38.37
CA ARG A 272 -80.31 12.39 37.10
C ARG A 272 -79.43 13.63 37.33
N GLU A 273 -79.79 14.47 38.29
CA GLU A 273 -79.01 15.66 38.63
C GLU A 273 -77.65 15.32 39.23
N GLU A 274 -77.60 14.32 40.10
CA GLU A 274 -76.35 13.77 40.67
C GLU A 274 -75.46 13.14 39.59
N ALA A 275 -76.02 12.31 38.71
CA ALA A 275 -75.28 11.73 37.60
C ALA A 275 -74.73 12.80 36.64
N ALA A 276 -75.52 13.84 36.35
CA ALA A 276 -75.08 14.97 35.53
C ALA A 276 -74.01 15.82 36.24
N ALA A 277 -74.03 15.91 37.57
CA ALA A 277 -72.97 16.57 38.33
C ALA A 277 -71.67 15.78 38.28
N ALA A 278 -71.73 14.46 38.49
CA ALA A 278 -70.57 13.59 38.37
C ALA A 278 -69.95 13.62 36.95
N GLU A 279 -70.79 13.61 35.90
CA GLU A 279 -70.31 13.76 34.52
C GLU A 279 -69.58 15.08 34.29
N ARG A 280 -70.12 16.19 34.83
CA ARG A 280 -69.47 17.50 34.76
C ARG A 280 -68.11 17.51 35.45
N ASP A 281 -68.00 16.90 36.63
CA ASP A 281 -66.73 16.82 37.37
C ASP A 281 -65.68 15.99 36.63
N LEU A 282 -66.07 14.81 36.12
CA LEU A 282 -65.22 13.97 35.27
C LEU A 282 -64.77 14.71 34.02
N ARG A 283 -65.67 15.46 33.38
CA ARG A 283 -65.35 16.26 32.20
C ARG A 283 -64.37 17.38 32.53
N ALA A 284 -64.52 18.04 33.68
CA ALA A 284 -63.58 19.05 34.14
C ALA A 284 -62.19 18.45 34.41
N GLN A 285 -62.12 17.28 35.04
CA GLN A 285 -60.86 16.56 35.27
C GLN A 285 -60.18 16.17 33.95
N LEU A 286 -60.93 15.68 32.95
CA LEU A 286 -60.38 15.34 31.64
C LEU A 286 -59.83 16.56 30.91
N LEU A 287 -60.47 17.73 31.05
CA LEU A 287 -59.96 18.98 30.48
C LEU A 287 -58.66 19.41 31.17
N ASP A 288 -58.58 19.37 32.50
CA ASP A 288 -57.37 19.70 33.25
C ASP A 288 -56.20 18.76 32.90
N HIS A 289 -56.46 17.45 32.79
CA HIS A 289 -55.47 16.48 32.34
C HIS A 289 -55.03 16.73 30.88
N GLY A 290 -55.94 17.12 30.00
CA GLY A 290 -55.61 17.52 28.64
C GLY A 290 -54.70 18.75 28.58
N GLU A 291 -54.98 19.77 29.38
CA GLU A 291 -54.13 20.96 29.49
C GLU A 291 -52.75 20.64 30.05
N LEU A 292 -52.66 19.74 31.05
CA LEU A 292 -51.39 19.27 31.59
C LEU A 292 -50.58 18.53 30.52
N PHE A 293 -51.22 17.66 29.75
CA PHE A 293 -50.57 16.90 28.69
C PHE A 293 -50.00 17.84 27.61
N HIS A 294 -50.79 18.81 27.15
CA HIS A 294 -50.33 19.80 26.18
C HIS A 294 -49.17 20.67 26.70
N ARG A 295 -49.17 21.02 27.99
CA ARG A 295 -48.03 21.71 28.61
C ARG A 295 -46.76 20.86 28.55
N GLN A 296 -46.86 19.58 28.91
CA GLN A 296 -45.72 18.65 28.85
C GLN A 296 -45.24 18.42 27.41
N GLU A 297 -46.14 18.32 26.44
CA GLU A 297 -45.78 18.21 25.02
C GLU A 297 -45.03 19.46 24.52
N ALA A 298 -45.47 20.65 24.92
CA ALA A 298 -44.79 21.90 24.59
C ALA A 298 -43.39 21.96 25.22
N GLU A 299 -43.25 21.60 26.49
CA GLU A 299 -41.94 21.48 27.16
C GLU A 299 -41.02 20.49 26.44
N LEU A 300 -41.51 19.30 26.10
CA LEU A 300 -40.74 18.31 25.33
C LEU A 300 -40.35 18.83 23.94
N ALA A 301 -41.23 19.57 23.27
CA ALA A 301 -40.91 20.18 21.98
C ALA A 301 -39.77 21.22 22.10
N THR A 302 -39.79 22.05 23.15
CA THR A 302 -38.71 23.01 23.42
C THR A 302 -37.37 22.32 23.72
N LEU A 303 -37.39 21.27 24.55
CA LEU A 303 -36.18 20.48 24.87
C LEU A 303 -35.63 19.78 23.62
N ARG A 304 -36.49 19.25 22.75
CA ARG A 304 -36.08 18.66 21.46
C ARG A 304 -35.43 19.69 20.54
N ALA A 305 -35.96 20.92 20.50
CA ALA A 305 -35.36 22.00 19.72
C ALA A 305 -33.97 22.39 20.26
N GLN A 306 -33.82 22.53 21.59
CA GLN A 306 -32.53 22.80 22.23
C GLN A 306 -31.51 21.69 21.98
N LEU A 307 -31.95 20.43 22.05
CA LEU A 307 -31.08 19.28 21.74
C LEU A 307 -30.61 19.32 20.29
N LYS A 308 -31.50 19.66 19.35
CA LYS A 308 -31.13 19.80 17.94
C LYS A 308 -30.10 20.90 17.73
N GLU A 309 -30.29 22.06 18.34
CA GLU A 309 -29.35 23.18 18.26
C GLU A 309 -27.97 22.80 18.86
N ALA A 310 -27.96 22.10 19.99
CA ALA A 310 -26.73 21.60 20.60
C ALA A 310 -26.00 20.58 19.71
N LEU A 311 -26.73 19.68 19.03
CA LEU A 311 -26.16 18.74 18.07
C LEU A 311 -25.56 19.45 16.86
N GLU A 312 -26.23 20.48 16.34
CA GLU A 312 -25.72 21.31 15.24
C GLU A 312 -24.45 22.07 15.66
N GLU A 313 -24.36 22.56 16.90
CA GLU A 313 -23.14 23.19 17.43
C GLU A 313 -21.99 22.18 17.56
N VAL A 314 -22.27 20.96 18.04
CA VAL A 314 -21.26 19.90 18.10
C VAL A 314 -20.74 19.55 16.71
N ASP A 315 -21.61 19.44 15.70
CA ASP A 315 -21.21 19.17 14.32
C ASP A 315 -20.34 20.30 13.76
N ARG A 316 -20.72 21.57 13.99
CA ARG A 316 -19.89 22.74 13.63
C ARG A 316 -18.49 22.63 14.25
N LEU A 317 -18.40 22.43 15.57
CA LEU A 317 -17.12 22.31 16.26
C LEU A 317 -16.28 21.12 15.76
N GLN A 318 -16.90 20.01 15.39
CA GLN A 318 -16.21 18.87 14.78
C GLN A 318 -15.64 19.21 13.40
N THR A 319 -16.38 19.95 12.57
CA THR A 319 -15.85 20.41 11.27
C THR A 319 -14.69 21.38 11.43
N GLU A 320 -14.77 22.32 12.38
CA GLU A 320 -13.67 23.24 12.70
C GLU A 320 -12.44 22.49 13.21
N GLN A 321 -12.63 21.50 14.09
CA GLN A 321 -11.55 20.65 14.57
C GLN A 321 -10.88 19.86 13.44
N ALA A 322 -11.66 19.34 12.50
CA ALA A 322 -11.14 18.63 11.32
C ALA A 322 -10.30 19.55 10.43
N GLN A 323 -10.79 20.78 10.17
CA GLN A 323 -10.05 21.80 9.41
C GLN A 323 -8.75 22.18 10.11
N MET A 324 -8.80 22.41 11.42
CA MET A 324 -7.61 22.73 12.23
C MET A 324 -6.58 21.59 12.20
N LYS A 325 -7.04 20.34 12.22
CA LYS A 325 -6.17 19.17 12.08
C LYS A 325 -5.51 19.11 10.70
N GLU A 326 -6.27 19.35 9.63
CA GLU A 326 -5.74 19.39 8.27
C GLU A 326 -4.70 20.50 8.09
N LEU A 327 -4.96 21.70 8.63
CA LEU A 327 -3.99 22.80 8.64
C LEU A 327 -2.73 22.43 9.46
N GLY A 328 -2.90 21.76 10.59
CA GLY A 328 -1.80 21.24 11.40
C GLY A 328 -0.95 20.22 10.64
N ASP A 329 -1.56 19.30 9.90
CA ASP A 329 -0.86 18.30 9.10
C ASP A 329 -0.14 18.95 7.90
N LYS A 330 -0.75 19.93 7.23
CA LYS A 330 -0.08 20.73 6.17
C LYS A 330 1.13 21.50 6.71
N LEU A 331 1.01 22.09 7.91
CA LEU A 331 2.12 22.79 8.54
C LEU A 331 3.26 21.84 8.89
N ARG A 332 2.96 20.63 9.42
CA ARG A 332 3.95 19.58 9.66
C ARG A 332 4.67 19.18 8.39
N GLN A 333 3.94 18.88 7.32
CA GLN A 333 4.52 18.55 6.01
C GLN A 333 5.42 19.67 5.49
N SER A 334 4.99 20.93 5.61
CA SER A 334 5.81 22.09 5.23
C SER A 334 7.08 22.21 6.08
N SER A 335 7.01 21.89 7.38
CA SER A 335 8.16 21.91 8.28
C SER A 335 9.15 20.80 7.94
N GLU A 336 8.67 19.58 7.70
CA GLU A 336 9.50 18.43 7.28
C GLU A 336 10.19 18.72 5.94
N LEU A 337 9.48 19.30 4.97
CA LEU A 337 10.07 19.71 3.70
C LEU A 337 11.14 20.79 3.90
N ALA A 338 10.90 21.76 4.78
CA ALA A 338 11.90 22.79 5.09
C ALA A 338 13.16 22.18 5.73
N GLU A 339 13.02 21.20 6.62
CA GLU A 339 14.17 20.48 7.20
C GLU A 339 14.94 19.69 6.14
N GLN A 340 14.25 18.99 5.24
CA GLN A 340 14.88 18.29 4.12
C GLN A 340 15.66 19.25 3.21
N LEU A 341 15.06 20.39 2.84
CA LEU A 341 15.72 21.41 2.02
C LEU A 341 16.94 22.02 2.72
N LEU A 342 16.90 22.16 4.05
CA LEU A 342 18.06 22.62 4.82
C LEU A 342 19.19 21.58 4.80
N GLU A 343 18.87 20.29 4.90
CA GLU A 343 19.87 19.22 4.83
C GLU A 343 20.46 19.09 3.43
N ASP A 344 19.64 19.14 2.38
CA ASP A 344 20.10 19.19 0.99
C ASP A 344 21.00 20.40 0.72
N LYS A 345 20.63 21.57 1.26
CA LYS A 345 21.47 22.77 1.19
C LYS A 345 22.83 22.54 1.84
N ARG A 346 22.89 21.92 3.03
CA ARG A 346 24.17 21.61 3.70
C ARG A 346 25.01 20.65 2.88
N ARG A 347 24.39 19.59 2.33
CA ARG A 347 25.06 18.62 1.46
C ARG A 347 25.63 19.27 0.20
N LEU A 348 24.81 20.05 -0.52
CA LEU A 348 25.25 20.77 -1.71
C LEU A 348 26.35 21.79 -1.40
N GLN A 349 26.31 22.43 -0.22
CA GLN A 349 27.39 23.31 0.23
C GLN A 349 28.71 22.55 0.46
N ALA A 350 28.66 21.35 1.04
CA ALA A 350 29.83 20.49 1.20
C ALA A 350 30.38 20.04 -0.15
N ASP A 351 29.53 19.56 -1.07
CA ASP A 351 29.94 19.15 -2.42
C ASP A 351 30.59 20.32 -3.19
N LEU A 352 30.05 21.54 -3.04
CA LEU A 352 30.64 22.75 -3.63
C LEU A 352 32.03 23.06 -3.05
N GLN A 353 32.23 22.86 -1.76
CA GLN A 353 33.54 23.04 -1.13
C GLN A 353 34.54 22.01 -1.65
N ASP A 354 34.15 20.74 -1.74
CA ASP A 354 34.99 19.67 -2.29
C ASP A 354 35.40 19.93 -3.74
N VAL A 355 34.45 20.33 -4.59
CA VAL A 355 34.75 20.66 -5.99
C VAL A 355 35.69 21.87 -6.06
N ARG A 356 35.46 22.91 -5.25
CA ARG A 356 36.38 24.08 -5.20
C ARG A 356 37.78 23.67 -4.76
N GLN A 357 37.91 22.80 -3.76
CA GLN A 357 39.21 22.28 -3.33
C GLN A 357 39.90 21.50 -4.45
N ARG A 358 39.18 20.60 -5.14
CA ARG A 358 39.72 19.86 -6.29
C ARG A 358 40.19 20.77 -7.41
N VAL A 359 39.40 21.80 -7.75
CA VAL A 359 39.82 22.81 -8.74
C VAL A 359 41.08 23.52 -8.29
N SER A 360 41.19 23.90 -7.02
CA SER A 360 42.39 24.53 -6.47
C SER A 360 43.62 23.62 -6.56
N VAL A 361 43.48 22.33 -6.25
CA VAL A 361 44.57 21.34 -6.34
C VAL A 361 45.01 21.15 -7.79
N LEU A 362 44.05 20.95 -8.71
CA LEU A 362 44.35 20.78 -10.13
C LEU A 362 44.99 22.03 -10.73
N GLN A 363 44.57 23.24 -10.30
CA GLN A 363 45.21 24.48 -10.72
C GLN A 363 46.68 24.52 -10.25
N GLN A 364 46.95 24.12 -9.01
CA GLN A 364 48.32 24.07 -8.49
C GLN A 364 49.18 23.04 -9.23
N GLU A 365 48.63 21.86 -9.54
CA GLU A 365 49.31 20.83 -10.32
C GLU A 365 49.62 21.30 -11.75
N LEU A 366 48.67 22.04 -12.36
CA LEU A 366 48.85 22.64 -13.68
C LEU A 366 49.97 23.69 -13.66
N ASP A 367 49.94 24.63 -12.70
CA ASP A 367 50.97 25.67 -12.56
C ASP A 367 52.37 25.05 -12.33
N ASN A 368 52.45 23.98 -11.54
CA ASN A 368 53.69 23.24 -11.33
C ASN A 368 54.16 22.56 -12.63
N SER A 369 53.26 21.92 -13.35
CA SER A 369 53.56 21.28 -14.63
C SER A 369 54.02 22.29 -15.68
N GLU A 370 53.39 23.46 -15.73
CA GLU A 370 53.77 24.57 -16.60
C GLU A 370 55.18 25.05 -16.28
N LYS A 371 55.52 25.27 -15.00
CA LYS A 371 56.87 25.65 -14.58
C LYS A 371 57.92 24.63 -14.98
N VAL A 372 57.64 23.33 -14.77
CA VAL A 372 58.55 22.26 -15.19
C VAL A 372 58.76 22.27 -16.71
N GLN A 373 57.71 22.51 -17.49
CA GLN A 373 57.83 22.65 -18.94
C GLN A 373 58.65 23.88 -19.34
N GLN A 374 58.44 25.03 -18.69
CA GLN A 374 59.22 26.24 -18.93
C GLN A 374 60.72 26.01 -18.64
N ASP A 375 61.04 25.33 -17.53
CA ASP A 375 62.42 24.97 -17.19
C ASP A 375 63.03 24.01 -18.21
N PHE A 376 62.27 23.00 -18.68
CA PHE A 376 62.73 22.09 -19.72
C PHE A 376 63.04 22.84 -21.04
N VAL A 377 62.17 23.77 -21.45
CA VAL A 377 62.41 24.62 -22.63
C VAL A 377 63.66 25.47 -22.44
N ARG A 378 63.83 26.10 -21.26
CA ARG A 378 65.01 26.92 -20.96
C ARG A 378 66.31 26.11 -20.97
N LEU A 379 66.30 24.93 -20.35
CA LEU A 379 67.45 24.03 -20.30
C LEU A 379 67.80 23.48 -21.68
N SER A 380 66.81 23.07 -22.48
CA SER A 380 67.03 22.58 -23.85
C SER A 380 67.59 23.66 -24.78
N GLN A 381 67.10 24.90 -24.69
CA GLN A 381 67.68 26.05 -25.40
C GLN A 381 69.12 26.33 -24.93
N SER A 382 69.37 26.32 -23.61
CA SER A 382 70.72 26.51 -23.07
C SER A 382 71.69 25.44 -23.58
N LEU A 383 71.26 24.18 -23.59
CA LEU A 383 72.04 23.07 -24.12
C LEU A 383 72.29 23.23 -25.62
N GLN A 384 71.29 23.63 -26.42
CA GLN A 384 71.47 23.90 -27.85
C GLN A 384 72.51 25.00 -28.10
N VAL A 385 72.45 26.10 -27.33
CA VAL A 385 73.44 27.17 -27.41
C VAL A 385 74.84 26.66 -27.01
N GLN A 386 74.94 25.86 -25.94
CA GLN A 386 76.22 25.26 -25.54
C GLN A 386 76.76 24.32 -26.62
N LEU A 387 75.92 23.48 -27.21
CA LEU A 387 76.29 22.58 -28.31
C LEU A 387 76.71 23.36 -29.55
N GLN A 388 76.03 24.46 -29.88
CA GLN A 388 76.38 25.31 -31.01
C GLN A 388 77.73 26.01 -30.77
N ARG A 389 77.97 26.54 -29.56
CA ARG A 389 79.27 27.08 -29.16
C ARG A 389 80.39 26.04 -29.25
N ILE A 390 80.13 24.80 -28.85
CA ILE A 390 81.09 23.69 -28.98
C ILE A 390 81.36 23.39 -30.46
N ARG A 391 80.33 23.34 -31.31
CA ARG A 391 80.49 23.11 -32.77
C ARG A 391 81.26 24.24 -33.45
N GLU A 392 80.99 25.49 -33.10
CA GLU A 392 81.73 26.66 -33.59
C GLU A 392 83.19 26.64 -33.11
N ALA A 393 83.43 26.20 -31.87
CA ALA A 393 84.78 25.98 -31.36
C ALA A 393 85.50 24.77 -32.01
N ASP A 394 84.77 23.73 -32.45
CA ASP A 394 85.30 22.56 -33.17
C ASP A 394 85.51 22.82 -34.67
N THR A 395 84.85 23.82 -35.26
CA THR A 395 85.22 24.30 -36.60
C THR A 395 86.60 24.97 -36.64
N GLU A 396 87.18 25.27 -35.47
CA GLU A 396 88.58 25.67 -35.30
C GLU A 396 89.39 24.64 -34.51
N VAL A 397 89.36 23.35 -34.90
CA VAL A 397 90.46 22.43 -34.53
C VAL A 397 91.70 22.83 -35.33
N ARG A 398 92.28 23.97 -34.97
CA ARG A 398 93.59 24.42 -35.42
C ARG A 398 94.61 23.81 -34.48
N TRP A 399 95.50 22.99 -35.02
CA TRP A 399 96.68 22.53 -34.30
C TRP A 399 97.42 23.75 -33.73
N GLN A 400 97.45 23.88 -32.40
CA GLN A 400 98.08 25.04 -31.77
C GLN A 400 99.59 24.97 -31.96
N HIS A 401 100.21 26.08 -32.37
CA HIS A 401 101.66 26.15 -32.48
C HIS A 401 102.28 26.36 -31.10
N GLU A 402 103.48 25.81 -30.91
CA GLU A 402 104.13 25.81 -29.60
C GLU A 402 104.47 27.24 -29.12
N ASP A 403 104.60 28.19 -30.03
CA ASP A 403 104.93 29.59 -29.74
C ASP A 403 103.75 30.39 -29.16
N ASP A 404 102.51 29.97 -29.42
CA ASP A 404 101.30 30.72 -29.08
C ASP A 404 100.74 30.41 -27.67
N VAL A 405 101.30 29.42 -26.96
CA VAL A 405 100.73 28.88 -25.71
C VAL A 405 101.76 28.91 -24.59
N HIS A 406 101.67 29.90 -23.69
CA HIS A 406 102.58 30.03 -22.55
C HIS A 406 102.10 29.32 -21.28
N ASP A 407 100.79 29.10 -21.12
CA ASP A 407 100.22 28.44 -19.94
C ASP A 407 99.30 27.29 -20.34
N CYS A 408 99.25 26.24 -19.51
CA CYS A 408 98.34 25.12 -19.71
C CYS A 408 96.88 25.60 -19.57
N PRO A 409 95.99 25.41 -20.56
CA PRO A 409 94.62 25.91 -20.51
C PRO A 409 93.72 25.16 -19.51
N ALA A 410 94.18 24.03 -18.94
CA ALA A 410 93.42 23.27 -17.94
C ALA A 410 93.82 23.57 -16.49
N CYS A 411 95.10 23.86 -16.22
CA CYS A 411 95.61 24.08 -14.86
C CYS A 411 96.41 25.38 -14.71
N HIS A 412 96.49 26.18 -15.77
CA HIS A 412 97.19 27.47 -15.85
C HIS A 412 98.68 27.43 -15.43
N THR A 413 99.30 26.25 -15.45
CA THR A 413 100.75 26.10 -15.19
C THR A 413 101.55 26.54 -16.41
N HIS A 414 102.56 27.38 -16.20
CA HIS A 414 103.45 27.88 -17.25
C HIS A 414 104.19 26.74 -17.96
N LEU A 415 104.11 26.74 -19.29
CA LEU A 415 104.71 25.76 -20.18
C LEU A 415 106.10 26.24 -20.60
N PRO A 416 107.16 25.42 -20.43
CA PRO A 416 108.51 25.82 -20.78
C PRO A 416 108.67 26.04 -22.29
N ASN A 417 109.24 27.19 -22.69
CA ASN A 417 109.51 27.51 -24.10
C ASN A 417 110.60 26.63 -24.73
N ASN A 418 111.54 26.13 -23.94
CA ASN A 418 112.71 25.37 -24.44
C ASN A 418 112.46 23.85 -24.55
N LYS A 419 111.23 23.39 -24.38
CA LYS A 419 110.85 21.97 -24.48
C LYS A 419 109.62 21.81 -25.35
N LYS A 420 109.62 20.74 -26.15
CA LYS A 420 108.49 20.38 -27.01
C LYS A 420 107.20 20.28 -26.20
N LYS A 421 106.19 21.07 -26.55
CA LYS A 421 104.90 21.10 -25.85
C LYS A 421 103.99 19.94 -26.29
N MET A 422 103.00 19.58 -25.45
CA MET A 422 102.24 18.34 -25.61
C MET A 422 100.80 18.62 -26.07
N HIS A 423 100.44 18.14 -27.26
CA HIS A 423 99.09 18.30 -27.83
C HIS A 423 98.14 17.17 -27.43
N CYS A 424 96.88 17.52 -27.20
CA CYS A 424 95.78 16.57 -27.19
C CYS A 424 95.52 16.09 -28.62
N ARG A 425 95.57 14.77 -28.86
CA ARG A 425 95.35 14.20 -30.19
C ARG A 425 93.90 14.25 -30.69
N HIS A 426 92.95 14.63 -29.83
CA HIS A 426 91.56 14.79 -30.22
C HIS A 426 91.21 16.24 -30.58
N CYS A 427 91.52 17.21 -29.71
CA CYS A 427 91.18 18.62 -29.93
C CYS A 427 92.34 19.51 -30.42
N GLY A 428 93.56 18.98 -30.57
CA GLY A 428 94.70 19.71 -31.13
C GLY A 428 95.30 20.82 -30.25
N ARG A 429 94.77 21.06 -29.04
CA ARG A 429 95.27 22.07 -28.09
C ARG A 429 96.47 21.57 -27.27
N ILE A 430 97.32 22.48 -26.84
CA ILE A 430 98.52 22.21 -26.02
C ILE A 430 98.16 22.21 -24.53
N PHE A 431 98.67 21.23 -23.77
CA PHE A 431 98.59 21.22 -22.30
C PHE A 431 99.91 20.74 -21.67
N CYS A 432 100.01 20.79 -20.34
CA CYS A 432 101.13 20.18 -19.61
C CYS A 432 101.05 18.64 -19.64
N SER A 433 102.16 17.96 -19.35
CA SER A 433 102.24 16.49 -19.35
C SER A 433 101.22 15.83 -18.43
N THR A 434 100.91 16.45 -17.29
CA THR A 434 99.91 15.96 -16.34
C THR A 434 98.49 16.01 -16.91
N CYS A 435 98.15 17.08 -17.64
CA CYS A 435 96.81 17.29 -18.18
C CYS A 435 96.52 16.47 -19.46
N VAL A 436 97.54 15.97 -20.17
CA VAL A 436 97.40 15.02 -21.30
C VAL A 436 97.91 13.61 -20.94
N SER A 437 97.80 13.22 -19.68
CA SER A 437 98.27 11.92 -19.18
C SER A 437 97.38 10.74 -19.61
N HIS A 438 96.15 11.01 -20.02
CA HIS A 438 95.18 9.97 -20.37
C HIS A 438 95.29 9.56 -21.84
N SER A 439 95.09 8.28 -22.12
CA SER A 439 95.10 7.73 -23.48
C SER A 439 93.78 7.02 -23.79
N VAL A 440 93.22 7.30 -24.96
CA VAL A 440 92.01 6.66 -25.48
C VAL A 440 92.32 5.95 -26.80
N PRO A 441 91.65 4.83 -27.13
CA PRO A 441 91.82 4.18 -28.42
C PRO A 441 91.29 5.08 -29.54
N ALA A 442 92.10 5.29 -30.57
CA ALA A 442 91.78 6.15 -31.71
C ALA A 442 91.99 5.44 -33.06
N GLY A 443 91.10 5.74 -34.01
CA GLY A 443 91.10 5.18 -35.36
C GLY A 443 90.64 3.72 -35.43
N PRO A 444 90.52 3.15 -36.65
CA PRO A 444 89.96 1.80 -36.87
C PRO A 444 90.77 0.67 -36.21
N ARG A 445 92.04 0.93 -35.89
CA ARG A 445 92.97 -0.03 -35.27
C ARG A 445 93.12 0.15 -33.76
N GLY A 446 92.36 1.06 -33.14
CA GLY A 446 92.35 1.26 -31.69
C GLY A 446 93.68 1.75 -31.10
N ALA A 447 94.50 2.48 -31.86
CA ALA A 447 95.81 2.90 -31.41
C ALA A 447 95.70 3.91 -30.24
N PRO A 448 96.53 3.81 -29.20
CA PRO A 448 96.47 4.71 -28.05
C PRO A 448 96.81 6.15 -28.45
N ALA A 449 95.88 7.07 -28.24
CA ALA A 449 96.03 8.49 -28.48
C ALA A 449 95.87 9.28 -27.16
N ARG A 450 96.87 10.08 -26.83
CA ARG A 450 96.83 10.93 -25.64
C ARG A 450 95.86 12.09 -25.81
N VAL A 451 95.01 12.28 -24.82
CA VAL A 451 93.94 13.28 -24.83
C VAL A 451 93.85 13.99 -23.49
N CYS A 452 93.30 15.21 -23.48
CA CYS A 452 92.98 15.91 -22.23
C CYS A 452 91.80 15.26 -21.50
N SER A 453 91.59 15.60 -20.23
CA SER A 453 90.50 15.06 -19.37
C SER A 453 89.10 15.28 -19.96
N VAL A 454 88.86 16.43 -20.57
CA VAL A 454 87.59 16.75 -21.26
C VAL A 454 87.36 15.80 -22.43
N CYS A 455 88.35 15.67 -23.32
CA CYS A 455 88.28 14.78 -24.47
C CYS A 455 88.20 13.30 -24.09
N ARG A 456 88.83 12.88 -22.98
CA ARG A 456 88.68 11.53 -22.44
C ARG A 456 87.22 11.22 -22.13
N THR A 457 86.55 12.13 -21.45
CA THR A 457 85.13 12.00 -21.06
C THR A 457 84.23 11.94 -22.29
N LEU A 458 84.48 12.79 -23.30
CA LEU A 458 83.68 12.83 -24.53
C LEU A 458 83.85 11.57 -25.39
N LEU A 459 85.06 11.00 -25.45
CA LEU A 459 85.37 9.85 -26.28
C LEU A 459 85.14 8.49 -25.60
N GLN A 460 84.95 8.47 -24.28
CA GLN A 460 84.62 7.26 -23.51
C GLN A 460 83.28 7.43 -22.79
N PRO A 461 82.16 6.93 -23.36
CA PRO A 461 80.81 7.16 -22.82
C PRO A 461 80.57 6.65 -21.38
N HIS A 462 81.43 5.76 -20.89
CA HIS A 462 81.34 5.15 -19.54
C HIS A 462 82.41 5.70 -18.58
N ALA A 463 83.18 6.72 -18.99
CA ALA A 463 84.13 7.38 -18.11
C ALA A 463 83.41 8.39 -17.21
N ALA A 464 83.83 8.48 -15.94
CA ALA A 464 83.32 9.51 -15.04
C ALA A 464 83.49 10.91 -15.67
N PRO A 465 82.49 11.79 -15.56
CA PRO A 465 82.59 13.13 -16.14
C PRO A 465 83.84 13.86 -15.64
N TYR A 466 84.49 14.67 -16.48
CA TYR A 466 85.71 15.40 -16.08
C TYR A 466 85.51 16.32 -14.85
N PHE A 467 84.26 16.69 -14.56
CA PHE A 467 83.82 17.50 -13.41
C PHE A 467 83.43 16.66 -12.17
N SER A 468 83.42 15.33 -12.24
CA SER A 468 83.24 14.45 -11.07
C SER A 468 84.59 14.27 -10.38
N THR A 469 84.73 14.82 -9.17
CA THR A 469 85.88 14.58 -8.29
C THR A 469 85.76 13.30 -7.44
N ASP A 470 84.69 12.51 -7.61
CA ASP A 470 84.51 11.20 -6.94
C ASP A 470 83.97 10.12 -7.90
N PRO A 471 84.38 8.84 -7.74
CA PRO A 471 83.95 7.73 -8.60
C PRO A 471 82.46 7.38 -8.43
N PRO A 472 81.80 6.82 -9.46
CA PRO A 472 80.39 6.44 -9.38
C PRO A 472 80.22 5.33 -8.32
N ARG A 473 79.34 5.58 -7.34
CA ARG A 473 78.84 4.51 -6.46
C ARG A 473 78.04 3.53 -7.32
N SER A 474 78.40 2.25 -7.27
CA SER A 474 77.60 1.18 -7.86
C SER A 474 76.21 1.12 -7.19
N PRO A 475 75.17 0.68 -7.92
CA PRO A 475 73.86 0.46 -7.34
C PRO A 475 73.89 -0.85 -6.54
N ASP A 476 73.58 -0.77 -5.26
CA ASP A 476 73.00 -1.88 -4.48
C ASP A 476 71.50 -1.57 -4.28
#